data_AF-A0A2N9NEV3-F1
#
_entry.id   AF-A0A2N9NEV3-F1
#
_cell.length_a   1.000
_cell.length_b   1.000
_cell.length_c   1.000
_cell.angle_alpha   90.00
_cell.angle_beta   90.00
_cell.angle_gamma   90.00
#
_symmetry.space_group_name_H-M   'P 1'
#
loop_
_entity.id
_entity.type
_entity.pdbx_description
1 polymer ?
#
loop_
_entity_poly.entity_id
_entity_poly.type
_entity_poly.pdbx_seq_one_letter_code
_entity_poly.pdbx_strand_id
1 'polypeptide(L)'
;MPAVKLYWYDGGLRPERPDELREDEELDAEDGVIFVGDRGKMLITGWGGQRVRLLPASLDKDYQRPPKTLPRSKNGHYHEWIDACKTGAETRSNFGFSGPLTEAVHLGTACIRNGGSQLIWDSDAMKFTNDSDANQLVHYEYRKGWSL
;
A
#
# COMPACT_ATOMS: atom_id res chain seq x y z
N MET A 1 1.95 -15.39 -1.46
CA MET A 1 0.55 -15.02 -1.79
C MET A 1 0.47 -14.82 -3.30
N PRO A 2 -0.67 -15.09 -3.96
CA PRO A 2 -0.81 -14.82 -5.39
C PRO A 2 -0.71 -13.33 -5.67
N ALA A 3 -0.33 -12.96 -6.90
CA ALA A 3 -0.37 -11.58 -7.36
C ALA A 3 -1.81 -11.06 -7.32
N VAL A 4 -1.97 -9.78 -6.99
CA VAL A 4 -3.27 -9.09 -6.97
C VAL A 4 -3.24 -7.93 -7.95
N LYS A 5 -4.40 -7.59 -8.51
CA LYS A 5 -4.56 -6.36 -9.27
C LYS A 5 -4.84 -5.22 -8.29
N LEU A 6 -3.91 -4.27 -8.20
CA LEU A 6 -4.03 -3.09 -7.35
C LEU A 6 -4.54 -1.91 -8.18
N TYR A 7 -5.52 -1.21 -7.63
CA TYR A 7 -5.98 0.09 -8.11
C TYR A 7 -5.76 1.10 -6.99
N TRP A 8 -5.08 2.19 -7.29
CA TRP A 8 -4.79 3.27 -6.35
C TRP A 8 -5.49 4.54 -6.80
N TYR A 9 -6.19 5.20 -5.88
CA TYR A 9 -6.90 6.45 -6.11
C TYR A 9 -6.34 7.51 -5.15
N ASP A 10 -6.02 8.69 -5.67
CA ASP A 10 -5.47 9.82 -4.92
C ASP A 10 -5.98 11.14 -5.54
N GLY A 11 -5.75 12.28 -4.87
CA GLY A 11 -6.10 13.60 -5.38
C GLY A 11 -7.60 13.86 -5.49
N GLY A 12 -8.41 13.20 -4.63
CA GLY A 12 -9.87 13.28 -4.63
C GLY A 12 -10.57 12.28 -5.56
N LEU A 13 -9.81 11.50 -6.34
CA LEU A 13 -10.36 10.34 -7.05
C LEU A 13 -10.82 9.27 -6.05
N ARG A 14 -11.88 8.54 -6.41
CA ARG A 14 -12.44 7.48 -5.57
C ARG A 14 -12.66 6.21 -6.39
N PRO A 15 -12.57 5.03 -5.75
CA PRO A 15 -12.99 3.79 -6.40
C PRO A 15 -14.50 3.82 -6.66
N GLU A 16 -14.93 2.92 -7.54
CA GLU A 16 -16.36 2.62 -7.68
C GLU A 16 -16.92 2.15 -6.34
N ARG A 17 -18.15 2.59 -6.06
CA ARG A 17 -18.87 2.20 -4.86
C ARG A 17 -19.23 0.71 -4.96
N PRO A 18 -18.91 -0.11 -3.96
CA PRO A 18 -19.37 -1.50 -3.92
C PRO A 18 -20.91 -1.60 -3.90
N ASP A 19 -21.48 -2.46 -4.74
CA ASP A 19 -22.93 -2.73 -4.77
C ASP A 19 -23.48 -3.22 -3.41
N GLU A 20 -22.65 -3.92 -2.63
CA GLU A 20 -23.02 -4.48 -1.33
C GLU A 20 -23.04 -3.43 -0.19
N LEU A 21 -22.59 -2.20 -0.48
CA LEU A 21 -22.61 -1.08 0.46
C LEU A 21 -23.99 -0.43 0.42
N ARG A 22 -24.74 -0.48 1.53
CA ARG A 22 -26.13 0.01 1.58
C ARG A 22 -26.19 1.49 1.24
N GLU A 23 -27.24 1.97 0.58
CA GLU A 23 -27.36 3.38 0.12
C GLU A 23 -27.08 4.42 1.21
N ASP A 24 -27.38 4.10 2.48
CA ASP A 24 -27.16 4.95 3.65
C ASP A 24 -25.73 4.90 4.23
N GLU A 25 -24.86 4.04 3.71
CA GLU A 25 -23.46 3.92 4.13
C GLU A 25 -22.53 4.62 3.14
N GLU A 26 -21.59 5.42 3.61
CA GLU A 26 -20.62 6.10 2.74
C GLU A 26 -19.25 5.40 2.74
N LEU A 27 -18.50 5.57 1.65
CA LEU A 27 -17.07 5.30 1.67
C LEU A 27 -16.39 6.42 2.46
N ASP A 28 -15.44 6.04 3.30
CA ASP A 28 -14.62 6.99 4.04
C ASP A 28 -13.92 7.93 3.05
N ALA A 29 -14.04 9.23 3.32
CA ALA A 29 -13.54 10.28 2.43
C ALA A 29 -12.03 10.47 2.53
N GLU A 30 -11.43 10.06 3.66
CA GLU A 30 -10.01 10.29 3.95
C GLU A 30 -9.14 9.12 3.47
N ASP A 31 -9.46 7.89 3.88
CA ASP A 31 -8.65 6.72 3.57
C ASP A 31 -9.46 5.41 3.54
N GLY A 32 -8.95 4.43 2.79
CA GLY A 32 -9.52 3.09 2.85
C GLY A 32 -8.92 2.11 1.85
N VAL A 33 -9.21 0.83 2.08
CA VAL A 33 -8.85 -0.26 1.19
C VAL A 33 -10.07 -1.15 0.98
N ILE A 34 -10.33 -1.51 -0.28
CA ILE A 34 -11.33 -2.51 -0.64
C ILE A 34 -10.60 -3.74 -1.17
N PHE A 35 -10.70 -4.85 -0.44
CA PHE A 35 -10.32 -6.15 -0.99
C PHE A 35 -11.52 -6.75 -1.70
N VAL A 36 -11.33 -7.15 -2.96
CA VAL A 36 -12.35 -7.83 -3.79
C VAL A 36 -11.99 -9.30 -3.88
N GLY A 37 -12.89 -10.18 -3.43
CA GLY A 37 -12.72 -11.61 -3.53
C GLY A 37 -13.95 -12.29 -4.13
N ASP A 38 -13.81 -13.58 -4.44
CA ASP A 38 -14.83 -14.36 -5.16
C ASP A 38 -16.14 -14.53 -4.37
N ARG A 39 -16.12 -14.34 -3.05
CA ARG A 39 -17.26 -14.52 -2.15
C ARG A 39 -17.74 -13.22 -1.49
N GLY A 40 -17.23 -12.07 -1.93
CA GLY A 40 -17.60 -10.77 -1.39
C GLY A 40 -16.40 -9.84 -1.23
N LYS A 41 -16.67 -8.68 -0.66
CA LYS A 41 -15.69 -7.60 -0.52
C LYS A 41 -15.42 -7.33 0.96
N MET A 42 -14.22 -6.86 1.27
CA MET A 42 -13.84 -6.40 2.60
C MET A 42 -13.48 -4.93 2.51
N LEU A 43 -14.13 -4.12 3.33
CA LEU A 43 -13.87 -2.70 3.46
C LEU A 43 -13.02 -2.45 4.70
N ILE A 44 -11.92 -1.75 4.51
CA ILE A 44 -11.02 -1.31 5.57
C ILE A 44 -11.03 0.21 5.59
N THR A 45 -11.27 0.80 6.76
CA THR A 45 -11.27 2.26 6.97
C THR A 45 -10.48 2.64 8.21
N GLY A 46 -10.13 3.93 8.28
CA GLY A 46 -9.39 4.51 9.38
C GLY A 46 -7.89 4.24 9.28
N TRP A 47 -7.13 5.27 9.64
CA TRP A 47 -5.69 5.34 9.46
C TRP A 47 -4.95 4.08 9.91
N GLY A 48 -4.32 3.38 8.96
CA GLY A 48 -3.59 2.13 9.22
C GLY A 48 -4.47 0.87 9.32
N GLY A 49 -5.71 0.93 8.84
CA GLY A 49 -6.61 -0.22 8.76
C GLY A 49 -7.26 -0.61 10.09
N GLN A 50 -7.68 0.39 10.86
CA GLN A 50 -8.22 0.20 12.21
C GLN A 50 -9.59 -0.48 12.23
N ARG A 51 -10.39 -0.27 11.19
CA ARG A 51 -11.75 -0.80 11.10
C ARG A 51 -11.85 -1.69 9.88
N VAL A 52 -12.09 -2.97 10.11
CA VAL A 52 -12.23 -3.98 9.05
C VAL A 52 -13.63 -4.56 9.11
N ARG A 53 -14.34 -4.57 7.98
CA ARG A 53 -15.65 -5.22 7.85
C ARG A 53 -15.84 -5.91 6.51
N LEU A 54 -16.61 -7.00 6.51
CA LEU A 54 -17.10 -7.63 5.30
C LEU A 54 -18.31 -6.86 4.76
N LEU A 55 -18.50 -6.91 3.44
CA LEU A 55 -19.66 -6.35 2.74
C LEU A 55 -20.51 -7.49 2.13
N PRO A 56 -21.84 -7.49 2.34
CA PRO A 56 -22.58 -6.57 3.22
C PRO A 56 -22.24 -6.80 4.69
N ALA A 57 -22.44 -5.78 5.53
CA ALA A 57 -22.06 -5.81 6.95
C ALA A 57 -22.72 -6.95 7.77
N SER A 58 -23.79 -7.56 7.27
CA SER A 58 -24.41 -8.74 7.88
C SER A 58 -23.46 -9.95 7.95
N LEU A 59 -22.52 -10.08 7.01
CA LEU A 59 -21.56 -11.19 6.98
C LEU A 59 -20.59 -11.17 8.18
N ASP A 60 -20.37 -10.01 8.79
CA ASP A 60 -19.47 -9.89 9.95
C ASP A 60 -20.02 -10.55 11.22
N LYS A 61 -21.35 -10.70 11.34
CA LYS A 61 -21.97 -11.29 12.54
C LYS A 61 -21.55 -12.74 12.74
N ASP A 62 -21.42 -13.48 11.65
CA ASP A 62 -21.11 -14.91 11.65
C ASP A 62 -19.62 -15.18 11.38
N TYR A 63 -18.84 -14.15 11.04
CA TYR A 63 -17.44 -14.31 10.68
C TYR A 63 -16.52 -14.33 11.90
N GLN A 64 -15.82 -15.46 12.08
CA GLN A 64 -14.76 -15.56 13.07
C GLN A 64 -13.47 -14.94 12.52
N ARG A 65 -13.04 -13.83 13.13
CA ARG A 65 -11.78 -13.16 12.77
C ARG A 65 -10.59 -14.09 13.04
N PRO A 66 -9.57 -14.10 12.14
CA PRO A 66 -8.39 -14.94 12.34
C PRO A 66 -7.63 -14.53 13.61
N PRO A 67 -6.88 -15.48 14.23
CA PRO A 67 -6.04 -15.15 15.36
C PRO A 67 -4.99 -14.11 14.98
N LYS A 68 -4.58 -13.29 15.95
CA LYS A 68 -3.50 -12.32 15.75
C LYS A 68 -2.17 -13.07 15.64
N THR A 69 -1.66 -13.21 14.42
CA THR A 69 -0.40 -13.90 14.12
C THR A 69 0.81 -12.97 14.11
N LEU A 70 0.59 -11.68 13.84
CA LEU A 70 1.67 -10.70 13.78
C LEU A 70 1.88 -10.02 15.13
N PRO A 71 3.13 -9.94 15.62
CA PRO A 71 3.47 -9.15 16.80
C PRO A 71 3.12 -7.68 16.58
N ARG A 72 2.58 -7.05 17.63
CA ARG A 72 2.22 -5.63 17.62
C ARG A 72 3.36 -4.79 18.16
N SER A 73 3.47 -3.58 17.61
CA SER A 73 4.34 -2.52 18.14
C SER A 73 3.77 -2.02 19.47
N LYS A 74 4.09 -2.70 20.58
CA LYS A 74 3.45 -2.50 21.89
C LYS A 74 3.60 -1.06 22.42
N ASN A 75 4.75 -0.44 22.14
CA ASN A 75 5.09 0.91 22.61
C ASN A 75 5.33 1.90 21.43
N GLY A 76 4.88 1.53 20.23
CA GLY A 76 5.08 2.32 19.01
C GLY A 76 6.46 2.15 18.38
N HIS A 77 6.56 2.62 17.14
CA HIS A 77 7.71 2.40 16.25
C HIS A 77 9.02 3.02 16.77
N TYR A 78 8.96 4.11 17.55
CA TYR A 78 10.15 4.69 18.18
C TYR A 78 10.79 3.73 19.19
N HIS A 79 9.99 3.03 19.99
CA HIS A 79 10.51 2.03 20.93
C HIS A 79 11.04 0.80 20.20
N GLU A 80 10.36 0.36 19.13
CA GLU A 80 10.88 -0.72 18.28
C GLU A 80 12.27 -0.38 17.71
N TRP A 81 12.49 0.88 17.33
CA TRP A 81 13.81 1.34 16.89
C TRP A 81 14.86 1.31 18.01
N ILE A 82 14.52 1.80 19.22
CA ILE A 82 15.42 1.74 20.38
C ILE A 82 15.79 0.29 20.71
N ASP A 83 14.80 -0.61 20.72
CA ASP A 83 15.00 -2.02 21.01
C ASP A 83 15.87 -2.69 19.94
N ALA A 84 15.64 -2.39 18.67
CA ALA A 84 16.48 -2.85 17.56
C ALA A 84 17.94 -2.38 17.72
N CYS A 85 18.18 -1.10 18.03
CA CYS A 85 19.52 -0.58 18.26
C CYS A 85 20.24 -1.24 19.45
N LYS A 86 19.51 -1.65 20.49
CA LYS A 86 20.09 -2.25 21.69
C LYS A 86 20.29 -3.76 21.59
N THR A 87 19.44 -4.46 20.85
CA THR A 87 19.35 -5.93 20.88
C THR A 87 19.64 -6.59 19.54
N GLY A 88 19.67 -5.82 18.45
CA GLY A 88 19.74 -6.36 17.09
C GLY A 88 18.42 -6.96 16.59
N ALA A 89 17.31 -6.77 17.30
CA ALA A 89 15.99 -7.21 16.84
C ALA A 89 15.55 -6.47 15.57
N GLU A 90 14.72 -7.10 14.75
CA GLU A 90 14.15 -6.48 13.55
C GLU A 90 13.02 -5.51 13.87
N THR A 91 13.00 -4.37 13.16
CA THR A 91 11.86 -3.45 13.16
C THR A 91 10.77 -3.94 12.19
N ARG A 92 9.53 -3.51 12.43
CA ARG A 92 8.38 -3.85 11.55
C ARG A 92 8.42 -3.15 10.20
N SER A 93 9.14 -2.04 10.12
CA SER A 93 9.32 -1.24 8.90
C SER A 93 10.80 -1.23 8.47
N ASN A 94 11.42 -2.41 8.41
CA ASN A 94 12.78 -2.55 7.90
C ASN A 94 12.82 -2.32 6.36
N PHE A 95 14.03 -2.17 5.80
CA PHE A 95 14.21 -1.87 4.37
C PHE A 95 13.64 -2.94 3.42
N GLY A 96 13.58 -4.21 3.84
CA GLY A 96 12.97 -5.27 3.03
C GLY A 96 11.44 -5.12 2.89
N PHE A 97 10.80 -4.45 3.85
CA PHE A 97 9.39 -4.07 3.76
C PHE A 97 9.20 -2.68 3.15
N SER A 98 9.94 -1.68 3.64
CA SER A 98 9.72 -0.28 3.26
C SER A 98 10.21 0.02 1.85
N GLY A 99 11.27 -0.64 1.36
CA GLY A 99 11.80 -0.44 0.01
C GLY A 99 10.76 -0.71 -1.08
N PRO A 100 10.19 -1.92 -1.17
CA PRO A 100 9.16 -2.24 -2.16
C PRO A 100 7.89 -1.38 -2.04
N LEU A 101 7.53 -0.98 -0.81
CA LEU A 101 6.41 -0.05 -0.61
C LEU A 101 6.71 1.33 -1.21
N THR A 102 7.90 1.88 -0.94
CA THR A 102 8.34 3.16 -1.49
C THR A 102 8.45 3.11 -3.01
N GLU A 103 8.98 2.01 -3.56
CA GLU A 103 9.00 1.74 -5.00
C GLU A 103 7.61 1.86 -5.60
N ALA A 104 6.62 1.11 -5.08
CA ALA A 104 5.25 1.12 -5.59
C ALA A 104 4.61 2.53 -5.59
N VAL A 105 4.81 3.31 -4.52
CA VAL A 105 4.29 4.68 -4.42
C VAL A 105 4.96 5.61 -5.44
N HIS A 106 6.28 5.49 -5.64
CA HIS A 106 7.02 6.34 -6.57
C HIS A 106 6.67 6.07 -8.04
N LEU A 107 6.26 4.86 -8.40
CA LEU A 107 5.76 4.57 -9.76
C LEU A 107 4.53 5.41 -10.10
N GLY A 108 3.64 5.66 -9.13
CA GLY A 108 2.51 6.57 -9.30
C GLY A 108 2.96 8.01 -9.58
N THR A 109 3.94 8.50 -8.82
CA THR A 109 4.54 9.83 -9.05
C THR A 109 5.20 9.93 -10.44
N ALA A 110 5.92 8.90 -10.85
CA ALA A 110 6.56 8.87 -12.16
C ALA A 110 5.53 8.93 -13.30
N CYS A 111 4.44 8.17 -13.20
CA CYS A 111 3.33 8.21 -14.15
C CYS A 111 2.73 9.63 -14.27
N ILE A 112 2.45 10.29 -13.14
CA ILE A 112 1.91 11.66 -13.13
C ILE A 112 2.89 12.64 -13.79
N ARG A 113 4.18 12.55 -13.46
CA ARG A 113 5.21 13.40 -14.06
C ARG A 113 5.41 13.14 -15.55
N ASN A 114 5.13 11.93 -16.02
CA ASN A 114 5.13 11.55 -17.44
C ASN A 114 3.80 11.86 -18.16
N GLY A 115 3.02 12.81 -17.63
CA GLY A 115 1.76 13.25 -18.24
C GLY A 115 0.60 12.25 -18.12
N GLY A 116 0.71 11.24 -17.25
CA GLY A 116 -0.31 10.22 -17.04
C GLY A 116 -0.29 9.07 -18.05
N SER A 117 0.75 8.99 -18.89
CA SER A 117 0.93 7.87 -19.82
C SER A 117 1.14 6.55 -19.07
N GLN A 118 0.61 5.45 -19.62
CA GLN A 118 0.82 4.14 -19.03
C GLN A 118 2.32 3.78 -19.04
N LEU A 119 2.84 3.43 -17.87
CA LEU A 119 4.21 2.96 -17.68
C LEU A 119 4.21 1.49 -17.24
N ILE A 120 5.06 0.67 -17.86
CA ILE A 120 5.25 -0.75 -17.55
C ILE A 120 6.58 -0.90 -16.83
N TRP A 121 6.50 -1.27 -15.56
CA TRP A 121 7.65 -1.38 -14.67
C TRP A 121 8.18 -2.81 -14.60
N ASP A 122 9.50 -2.96 -14.73
CA ASP A 122 10.25 -4.18 -14.43
C ASP A 122 10.99 -3.95 -13.10
N SER A 123 10.52 -4.60 -12.03
CA SER A 123 11.05 -4.45 -10.67
C SER A 123 12.42 -5.10 -10.53
N ASP A 124 12.69 -6.20 -11.23
CA ASP A 124 14.00 -6.86 -11.18
C ASP A 124 15.08 -6.01 -11.87
N ALA A 125 14.73 -5.40 -13.01
CA ALA A 125 15.63 -4.53 -13.76
C ALA A 125 15.59 -3.06 -13.30
N MET A 126 14.70 -2.70 -12.37
CA MET A 126 14.45 -1.35 -11.87
C MET A 126 14.29 -0.30 -12.98
N LYS A 127 13.44 -0.59 -13.99
CA LYS A 127 13.22 0.31 -15.13
C LYS A 127 11.83 0.20 -15.75
N PHE A 128 11.41 1.26 -16.43
CA PHE A 128 10.29 1.24 -17.36
C PHE A 128 10.71 0.58 -18.68
N THR A 129 9.93 -0.39 -19.14
CA THR A 129 10.24 -1.19 -20.35
C THR A 129 9.63 -0.63 -21.62
N ASN A 130 8.63 0.24 -21.50
CA ASN A 130 7.86 0.78 -22.62
C ASN A 130 8.11 2.27 -22.89
N ASP A 131 8.91 2.93 -22.06
CA ASP A 131 9.25 4.35 -22.19
C ASP A 131 10.67 4.59 -21.65
N SER A 132 11.62 4.83 -22.55
CA SER A 132 13.02 5.05 -22.17
C SER A 132 13.24 6.38 -21.46
N ASP A 133 12.47 7.41 -21.81
CA ASP A 133 12.64 8.76 -21.28
C ASP A 133 12.10 8.84 -19.85
N ALA A 134 11.04 8.10 -19.54
CA ALA A 134 10.52 7.96 -18.18
C ALA A 134 11.57 7.39 -17.19
N ASN A 135 12.59 6.66 -17.66
CA ASN A 135 13.67 6.16 -16.78
C ASN A 135 14.53 7.28 -16.17
N GLN A 136 14.51 8.48 -16.74
CA GLN A 136 15.15 9.66 -16.13
C GLN A 136 14.46 10.09 -14.82
N LEU A 137 13.24 9.60 -14.55
CA LEU A 137 12.51 9.84 -13.31
C LEU A 137 12.87 8.85 -12.20
N VAL A 138 13.51 7.74 -12.54
CA VAL A 138 13.82 6.62 -11.61
C VAL A 138 15.10 6.89 -10.84
N HIS A 139 16.09 7.50 -11.49
CA HIS A 139 17.41 7.74 -10.92
C HIS A 139 17.86 9.18 -11.18
N TYR A 140 18.61 9.74 -10.24
CA TYR A 140 19.25 11.05 -10.38
C TYR A 140 20.77 10.92 -10.42
N GLU A 141 21.45 11.85 -11.07
CA GLU A 141 22.91 11.88 -11.02
C GLU A 141 23.36 12.33 -9.63
N TYR A 142 24.15 11.49 -8.95
CA TYR A 142 24.77 11.88 -7.68
C TYR A 142 25.69 13.08 -7.89
N ARG A 143 25.72 13.95 -6.88
CA ARG A 143 26.69 15.05 -6.85
C ARG A 143 28.11 14.50 -6.94
N LYS A 144 28.95 15.12 -7.79
CA LYS A 144 30.36 14.74 -7.94
C LYS A 144 31.05 14.55 -6.59
N GLY A 145 31.70 13.40 -6.40
CA GLY A 145 32.37 13.00 -5.16
C GLY A 145 31.54 12.11 -4.23
N TRP A 146 30.29 11.80 -4.58
CA TRP A 146 29.42 10.90 -3.82
C TRP A 146 29.04 9.68 -4.67
N SER A 147 29.06 8.49 -4.07
CA SER A 147 28.60 7.22 -4.65
C SER A 147 27.95 6.34 -3.56
N LEU A 148 27.02 5.48 -3.95
CA LEU A 148 26.41 4.43 -3.12
C LEU A 148 26.90 3.05 -3.58
#